data_AF-A0A9D0GZF0-F1
#
_entry.id   AF-A0A9D0GZF0-F1
#
_cell.length_a   1.000
_cell.length_b   1.000
_cell.length_c   1.000
_cell.angle_alpha   90.00
_cell.angle_beta   90.00
_cell.angle_gamma   90.00
#
_symmetry.space_group_name_H-M   'P 1'
#
loop_
_entity.id
_entity.type
_entity.pdbx_description
1 polymer ?
#
loop_
_entity_poly.entity_id
_entity_poly.type
_entity_poly.pdbx_seq_one_letter_code
_entity_poly.pdbx_strand_id
1 'polypeptide(L)'
;MLDIQFLNDKASKLVLFLKKADKILKNGEEQFLKIPMYPDRTQYYLISAYNELEEICCHLLKEVTGEKLKGDCVEKIAKEQLFSEKINRVLIDFSSYIKGVMESNYKYTPKEIYIIGSQIKTTLLDRFIKELSSVVKEIKAKEPKLSIPVNVKKLQDHAKAIKSSVRKISNFLNFPKEEFASTPLFIDRARYFSVVLIDSLLWICRHILRKSGKKVEKNCFQQLYKEGFIDKETAENLEILLKHRNIFADPTKEFDPQELYDLLKKTVPYSLNFLSQISKAIFKKD
;
A
#
# COMPACT_ATOMS: atom_id res chain seq x y z
N MET A 1 0.50 -3.57 6.89
CA MET A 1 1.92 -3.67 7.25
C MET A 1 2.56 -2.31 7.04
N LEU A 2 3.35 -1.92 8.02
CA LEU A 2 4.04 -0.66 8.13
C LEU A 2 5.06 -0.51 7.00
N ASP A 3 4.79 0.42 6.09
CA ASP A 3 5.71 0.81 5.01
C ASP A 3 6.76 1.79 5.56
N ILE A 4 7.87 1.24 6.09
CA ILE A 4 8.95 2.03 6.69
C ILE A 4 9.60 2.98 5.67
N GLN A 5 9.70 2.54 4.41
CA GLN A 5 10.29 3.37 3.37
C GLN A 5 9.42 4.60 3.08
N PHE A 6 8.10 4.39 3.00
CA PHE A 6 7.13 5.48 2.89
C PHE A 6 7.24 6.43 4.08
N LEU A 7 7.22 5.91 5.32
CA LEU A 7 7.33 6.75 6.53
C LEU A 7 8.62 7.57 6.56
N ASN A 8 9.76 6.99 6.16
CA ASN A 8 11.04 7.70 6.10
C ASN A 8 11.04 8.81 5.04
N ASP A 9 10.49 8.56 3.84
CA ASP A 9 10.35 9.58 2.80
C ASP A 9 9.49 10.75 3.30
N LYS A 10 8.34 10.45 3.89
CA LYS A 10 7.39 11.45 4.40
C LYS A 10 7.94 12.23 5.58
N ALA A 11 8.57 11.56 6.54
CA ALA A 11 9.23 12.22 7.66
C ALA A 11 10.37 13.14 7.21
N SER A 12 11.14 12.74 6.18
CA SER A 12 12.22 13.56 5.63
C SER A 12 11.68 14.84 4.99
N LYS A 13 10.58 14.75 4.24
CA LYS A 13 9.90 15.91 3.63
C LYS A 13 9.25 16.82 4.68
N LEU A 14 8.60 16.25 5.69
CA LEU A 14 8.08 16.98 6.84
C LEU A 14 9.21 17.81 7.49
N VAL A 15 10.35 17.19 7.81
CA VAL A 15 11.51 17.87 8.39
C VAL A 15 12.05 18.96 7.46
N LEU A 16 12.10 18.70 6.15
CA LEU A 16 12.55 19.70 5.17
C LEU A 16 11.68 20.96 5.22
N PHE A 17 10.36 20.82 5.18
CA PHE A 17 9.44 21.97 5.21
C PHE A 17 9.49 22.71 6.55
N LEU A 18 9.52 21.99 7.67
CA LEU A 18 9.67 22.59 8.99
C LEU A 18 11.00 23.36 9.14
N LYS A 19 12.10 22.84 8.58
CA LYS A 19 13.39 23.56 8.54
C LYS A 19 13.34 24.82 7.66
N LYS A 20 12.56 24.82 6.57
CA LYS A 20 12.38 26.02 5.74
C LYS A 20 11.57 27.09 6.48
N ALA A 21 10.51 26.71 7.20
CA ALA A 21 9.78 27.62 8.08
C ALA A 21 10.68 28.15 9.22
N ASP A 22 11.45 27.27 9.86
CA ASP A 22 12.40 27.62 10.93
C ASP A 22 13.43 28.69 10.49
N LYS A 23 13.97 28.60 9.27
CA LYS A 23 14.89 29.61 8.73
C LYS A 23 14.29 31.02 8.67
N ILE A 24 12.97 31.13 8.49
CA ILE A 24 12.27 32.40 8.47
C ILE A 24 11.99 32.87 9.90
N LEU A 25 11.41 31.99 10.72
CA LEU A 25 10.98 32.29 12.09
C LEU A 25 12.15 32.64 13.02
N LYS A 26 13.34 32.08 12.78
CA LYS A 26 14.58 32.37 13.55
C LYS A 26 15.07 33.80 13.45
N ASN A 27 14.61 34.58 12.47
CA ASN A 27 14.97 36.00 12.37
C ASN A 27 14.27 36.88 13.42
N GLY A 28 13.36 36.31 14.21
CA GLY A 28 12.59 37.01 15.24
C GLY A 28 11.29 37.61 14.73
N GLU A 29 10.37 37.88 15.66
CA GLU A 29 9.03 38.41 15.36
C GLU A 29 9.10 39.74 14.61
N GLU A 30 9.96 40.67 15.06
CA GLU A 30 10.09 41.99 14.44
C GLU A 30 10.45 41.92 12.95
N GLN A 31 11.47 41.13 12.60
CA GLN A 31 11.87 40.91 11.21
C GLN A 31 10.79 40.19 10.41
N PHE A 32 10.08 39.25 11.06
CA PHE A 32 8.98 38.52 10.44
C PHE A 32 7.83 39.45 10.01
N LEU A 33 7.46 40.39 10.87
CA LEU A 33 6.41 41.37 10.59
C LEU A 33 6.84 42.41 9.56
N LYS A 34 8.13 42.76 9.53
CA LYS A 34 8.68 43.78 8.63
C LYS A 34 8.79 43.31 7.17
N ILE A 35 9.05 42.02 6.94
CA ILE A 35 9.31 41.49 5.60
C ILE A 35 8.02 40.91 5.01
N PRO A 36 7.39 41.57 4.01
CA PRO A 36 6.03 41.22 3.58
C PRO A 36 5.83 39.77 3.13
N MET A 37 6.86 39.13 2.61
CA MET A 37 6.79 37.78 2.04
C MET A 37 7.01 36.66 3.08
N TYR A 38 7.45 36.98 4.31
CA TYR A 38 7.74 35.99 5.34
C TYR A 38 6.49 35.26 5.85
N PRO A 39 5.37 35.94 6.13
CA PRO A 39 4.11 35.29 6.49
C PRO A 39 3.65 34.27 5.45
N ASP A 40 3.53 34.69 4.19
CA ASP A 40 3.04 33.84 3.09
C ASP A 40 3.92 32.59 2.89
N ARG A 41 5.25 32.77 2.89
CA ARG A 41 6.20 31.65 2.76
C ARG A 41 6.12 30.69 3.94
N THR A 42 5.95 31.22 5.15
CA THR A 42 5.84 30.40 6.35
C THR A 42 4.55 29.59 6.32
N GLN A 43 3.43 30.23 5.99
CA GLN A 43 2.15 29.55 5.80
C GLN A 43 2.26 28.45 4.74
N TYR A 44 2.86 28.73 3.59
CA TYR A 44 3.10 27.72 2.56
C TYR A 44 3.90 26.51 3.06
N TYR A 45 4.98 26.75 3.82
CA TYR A 45 5.78 25.65 4.38
C TYR A 45 5.03 24.87 5.46
N LEU A 46 4.21 25.54 6.28
CA LEU A 46 3.36 24.88 7.27
C LEU A 46 2.29 24.02 6.58
N ILE A 47 1.62 24.51 5.54
CA ILE A 47 0.67 23.70 4.75
C ILE A 47 1.38 22.47 4.15
N SER A 48 2.55 22.67 3.56
CA SER A 48 3.32 21.58 2.95
C SER A 48 3.77 20.55 3.99
N ALA A 49 4.22 21.01 5.16
CA ALA A 49 4.55 20.16 6.30
C ALA A 49 3.33 19.36 6.78
N TYR A 50 2.16 20.00 6.90
CA TYR A 50 0.93 19.34 7.31
C TYR A 50 0.52 18.22 6.35
N ASN A 51 0.65 18.42 5.04
CA ASN A 51 0.31 17.39 4.07
C ASN A 51 1.15 16.11 4.25
N GLU A 52 2.46 16.25 4.49
CA GLU A 52 3.32 15.10 4.77
C GLU A 52 3.00 14.45 6.13
N LEU A 53 2.64 15.26 7.13
CA LEU A 53 2.21 14.81 8.45
C LEU A 53 0.90 14.02 8.37
N GLU A 54 -0.08 14.51 7.61
CA GLU A 54 -1.36 13.85 7.35
C GLU A 54 -1.14 12.47 6.73
N GLU A 55 -0.25 12.36 5.74
CA GLU A 55 0.10 11.07 5.14
C GLU A 55 0.75 10.09 6.13
N ILE A 56 1.65 10.57 6.99
CA ILE A 56 2.24 9.78 8.08
C ILE A 56 1.13 9.28 9.02
N CYS A 57 0.28 10.19 9.49
CA CYS A 57 -0.78 9.88 10.45
C CYS A 57 -1.81 8.91 9.88
N CYS A 58 -2.23 9.07 8.61
CA CYS A 58 -3.14 8.13 7.98
C CYS A 58 -2.52 6.73 7.86
N HIS A 59 -1.23 6.65 7.55
CA HIS A 59 -0.53 5.37 7.45
C HIS A 59 -0.43 4.68 8.82
N LEU A 60 -0.08 5.42 9.87
CA LEU A 60 -0.04 4.88 11.24
C LEU A 60 -1.43 4.43 11.72
N LEU A 61 -2.44 5.28 11.57
CA LEU A 61 -3.82 4.97 11.98
C LEU A 61 -4.34 3.71 11.30
N LYS A 62 -4.05 3.51 10.01
CA LYS A 62 -4.45 2.30 9.29
C LYS A 62 -3.86 1.04 9.93
N GLU A 63 -2.63 1.11 10.42
CA GLU A 63 -1.97 -0.05 11.03
C GLU A 63 -2.42 -0.27 12.49
N VAL A 64 -2.89 0.77 13.18
CA VAL A 64 -3.42 0.67 14.55
C VAL A 64 -4.89 0.24 14.57
N THR A 65 -5.71 0.80 13.69
CA THR A 65 -7.18 0.59 13.66
C THR A 65 -7.61 -0.50 12.66
N GLY A 66 -6.77 -0.82 11.68
CA GLY A 66 -7.12 -1.69 10.55
C GLY A 66 -7.91 -0.99 9.44
N GLU A 67 -8.33 0.26 9.64
CA GLU A 67 -9.18 0.98 8.70
C GLU A 67 -8.39 1.95 7.81
N LYS A 68 -8.74 1.98 6.52
CA LYS A 68 -8.16 2.96 5.60
C LYS A 68 -8.94 4.27 5.70
N LEU A 69 -8.42 5.19 6.50
CA LEU A 69 -8.97 6.54 6.64
C LEU A 69 -8.47 7.46 5.51
N LYS A 70 -9.28 8.48 5.22
CA LYS A 70 -8.93 9.63 4.38
C LYS A 70 -9.33 10.90 5.12
N GLY A 71 -8.42 11.86 5.20
CA GLY A 71 -8.67 13.16 5.84
C GLY A 71 -8.77 13.09 7.35
N ASP A 72 -8.44 14.21 7.99
CA ASP A 72 -8.41 14.42 9.44
C ASP A 72 -7.55 13.40 10.21
N CYS A 73 -6.57 12.78 9.56
CA CYS A 73 -5.74 11.77 10.19
C CYS A 73 -4.85 12.35 11.29
N VAL A 74 -4.38 13.59 11.15
CA VAL A 74 -3.66 14.30 12.23
C VAL A 74 -4.53 14.49 13.47
N GLU A 75 -5.81 14.87 13.30
CA GLU A 75 -6.72 15.05 14.43
C GLU A 75 -7.08 13.71 15.08
N LYS A 76 -7.38 12.69 14.26
CA LYS A 76 -7.75 11.35 14.72
C LYS A 76 -6.60 10.69 15.49
N ILE A 77 -5.37 10.78 14.99
CA ILE A 77 -4.23 10.14 15.66
C ILE A 77 -3.93 10.78 17.02
N ALA A 78 -4.19 12.08 17.18
CA ALA A 78 -4.06 12.76 18.47
C ALA A 78 -5.07 12.22 19.50
N LYS A 79 -6.27 11.82 19.07
CA LYS A 79 -7.31 11.19 19.92
C LYS A 79 -6.97 9.75 20.29
N GLU A 80 -6.26 9.02 19.44
CA GLU A 80 -5.74 7.68 19.74
C GLU A 80 -4.60 7.67 20.77
N GLN A 81 -4.12 8.85 21.20
CA GLN A 81 -3.06 9.01 22.21
C GLN A 81 -1.78 8.20 21.92
N LEU A 82 -1.44 8.03 20.64
CA LEU A 82 -0.22 7.32 20.23
C LEU A 82 1.07 8.08 20.56
N PHE A 83 0.98 9.41 20.73
CA PHE A 83 2.10 10.27 21.09
C PHE A 83 1.90 10.88 22.46
N SER A 84 2.93 11.53 22.99
CA SER A 84 2.82 12.32 24.23
C SER A 84 1.74 13.40 24.13
N GLU A 85 1.17 13.77 25.27
CA GLU A 85 0.14 14.81 25.37
C GLU A 85 0.57 16.13 24.70
N LYS A 86 1.85 16.50 24.84
CA LYS A 86 2.42 17.69 24.22
C LYS A 86 2.37 17.63 22.70
N ILE A 87 2.66 16.48 22.11
CA ILE A 87 2.55 16.28 20.66
C ILE A 87 1.08 16.29 20.26
N ASN A 88 0.23 15.54 20.94
CA ASN A 88 -1.20 15.45 20.60
C ASN A 88 -1.86 16.84 20.57
N ARG A 89 -1.54 17.69 21.55
CA ARG A 89 -2.00 19.09 21.56
C ARG A 89 -1.54 19.86 20.32
N VAL A 90 -0.25 19.79 19.97
CA VAL A 90 0.27 20.48 18.77
C VAL A 90 -0.31 19.92 17.47
N LEU A 91 -0.61 18.63 17.40
CA LEU A 91 -1.30 18.04 16.25
C LEU A 91 -2.71 18.63 16.08
N ILE A 92 -3.46 18.78 17.18
CA ILE A 92 -4.79 19.41 17.19
C ILE A 92 -4.70 20.89 16.79
N ASP A 93 -3.75 21.63 17.36
CA ASP A 93 -3.53 23.05 17.06
C ASP A 93 -3.16 23.23 15.58
N PHE A 94 -2.31 22.36 15.04
CA PHE A 94 -1.90 22.39 13.64
C PHE A 94 -3.07 22.04 12.70
N SER A 95 -3.88 21.04 13.05
CA SER A 95 -5.09 20.70 12.28
C SER A 95 -6.08 21.86 12.25
N SER A 96 -6.31 22.50 13.40
CA SER A 96 -7.19 23.68 13.53
C SER A 96 -6.68 24.86 12.70
N TYR A 97 -5.36 25.11 12.74
CA TYR A 97 -4.73 26.12 11.90
C TYR A 97 -5.00 25.88 10.41
N ILE A 98 -4.76 24.65 9.93
CA ILE A 98 -4.96 24.30 8.52
C ILE A 98 -6.43 24.39 8.09
N LYS A 99 -7.37 23.94 8.94
CA LYS A 99 -8.81 24.10 8.69
C LYS A 99 -9.20 25.58 8.56
N GLY A 100 -8.65 26.44 9.43
CA GLY A 100 -8.85 27.89 9.33
C GLY A 100 -8.34 28.46 7.99
N VAL A 101 -7.13 28.07 7.58
CA VAL A 101 -6.52 28.52 6.32
C VAL A 101 -7.28 28.02 5.08
N MET A 102 -7.71 26.75 5.07
CA MET A 102 -8.23 26.09 3.86
C MET A 102 -9.75 26.15 3.73
N GLU A 103 -10.50 26.02 4.82
CA GLU A 103 -11.95 25.80 4.79
C GLU A 103 -12.73 27.05 5.20
N SER A 104 -12.16 27.87 6.08
CA SER A 104 -12.88 28.98 6.70
C SER A 104 -12.63 30.34 6.03
N ASN A 105 -11.79 30.40 4.98
CA ASN A 105 -11.24 31.65 4.43
C ASN A 105 -10.66 32.58 5.52
N TYR A 106 -10.25 32.01 6.67
CA TYR A 106 -9.79 32.79 7.80
C TYR A 106 -8.39 33.31 7.50
N LYS A 107 -8.22 34.63 7.54
CA LYS A 107 -6.93 35.29 7.32
C LYS A 107 -6.23 35.50 8.65
N TYR A 108 -5.28 34.62 8.93
CA TYR A 108 -4.35 34.82 10.04
C TYR A 108 -3.50 36.06 9.80
N THR A 109 -3.35 36.87 10.82
CA THR A 109 -2.40 37.99 10.83
C THR A 109 -0.96 37.46 10.80
N PRO A 110 0.00 38.24 10.26
CA PRO A 110 1.42 37.88 10.33
C PRO A 110 1.90 37.49 11.73
N LYS A 111 1.39 38.15 12.77
CA LYS A 111 1.75 37.86 14.16
C LYS A 111 1.22 36.49 14.62
N GLU A 112 -0.02 36.15 14.30
CA GLU A 112 -0.58 34.83 14.62
C GLU A 112 0.20 33.71 13.91
N ILE A 113 0.54 33.91 12.61
CA ILE A 113 1.34 32.94 11.84
C ILE A 113 2.72 32.74 12.51
N TYR A 114 3.35 33.81 12.99
CA TYR A 114 4.63 33.71 13.69
C TYR A 114 4.55 32.87 14.96
N ILE A 115 3.54 33.13 15.80
CA ILE A 115 3.34 32.44 17.08
C ILE A 115 3.02 30.95 16.84
N ILE A 116 2.02 30.68 16.01
CA ILE A 116 1.57 29.31 15.68
C ILE A 116 2.72 28.54 15.01
N GLY A 117 3.37 29.15 14.01
CA GLY A 117 4.48 28.54 13.30
C GLY A 117 5.65 28.19 14.22
N SER A 118 5.98 29.07 15.18
CA SER A 118 7.06 28.84 16.15
C SER A 118 6.75 27.69 17.10
N GLN A 119 5.51 27.57 17.57
CA GLN A 119 5.08 26.48 18.45
C GLN A 119 5.08 25.13 17.73
N ILE A 120 4.47 25.06 16.53
CA ILE A 120 4.43 23.85 15.69
C ILE A 120 5.84 23.38 15.37
N LYS A 121 6.67 24.29 14.84
CA LYS A 121 8.04 23.97 14.41
C LYS A 121 8.87 23.44 15.56
N THR A 122 8.81 24.06 16.74
CA THR A 122 9.62 23.65 17.89
C THR A 122 9.22 22.25 18.36
N THR A 123 7.92 21.99 18.49
CA THR A 123 7.47 20.68 19.00
C THR A 123 7.67 19.56 17.98
N LEU A 124 7.38 19.80 16.70
CA LEU A 124 7.49 18.76 15.69
C LEU A 124 8.95 18.43 15.33
N LEU A 125 9.84 19.41 15.19
CA LEU A 125 11.25 19.11 14.89
C LEU A 125 11.98 18.44 16.07
N ASP A 126 11.70 18.87 17.30
CA ASP A 126 12.51 18.44 18.45
C ASP A 126 12.02 17.12 19.07
N ARG A 127 10.69 16.86 18.99
CA ARG A 127 10.04 15.76 19.71
C ARG A 127 9.36 14.76 18.79
N PHE A 128 8.56 15.22 17.83
CA PHE A 128 7.75 14.31 17.01
C PHE A 128 8.57 13.27 16.25
N ILE A 129 9.69 13.65 15.63
CA ILE A 129 10.53 12.67 14.91
C ILE A 129 11.09 11.58 15.83
N LYS A 130 11.42 11.93 17.08
CA LYS A 130 11.91 10.96 18.07
C LYS A 130 10.80 10.02 18.52
N GLU A 131 9.64 10.56 18.88
CA GLU A 131 8.49 9.76 19.31
C GLU A 131 7.93 8.90 18.17
N LEU A 132 7.90 9.42 16.95
CA LEU A 132 7.54 8.67 15.74
C LEU A 132 8.39 7.41 15.58
N SER A 133 9.70 7.51 15.82
CA SER A 133 10.58 6.33 15.76
C SER A 133 10.20 5.26 16.79
N SER A 134 9.83 5.67 18.02
CA SER A 134 9.38 4.75 19.07
C SER A 134 8.04 4.10 18.72
N VAL A 135 7.05 4.89 18.31
CA VAL A 135 5.73 4.40 17.87
C VAL A 135 5.87 3.42 16.70
N VAL A 136 6.71 3.74 15.72
CA VAL A 136 7.00 2.85 14.58
C VAL A 136 7.59 1.52 15.04
N LYS A 137 8.49 1.52 16.03
CA LYS A 137 9.05 0.27 16.59
C LYS A 137 8.00 -0.55 17.31
N GLU A 138 7.13 0.08 18.09
CA GLU A 138 6.06 -0.58 18.84
C GLU A 138 5.02 -1.21 17.90
N ILE A 139 4.58 -0.46 16.88
CA ILE A 139 3.65 -1.00 15.87
C ILE A 139 4.30 -2.18 15.13
N LYS A 140 5.55 -2.02 14.71
CA LYS A 140 6.29 -3.09 14.02
C LYS A 140 6.47 -4.34 14.88
N ALA A 141 6.65 -4.19 16.20
CA ALA A 141 6.78 -5.32 17.12
C ALA A 141 5.49 -6.15 17.23
N LYS A 142 4.33 -5.52 16.99
CA LYS A 142 3.01 -6.18 16.96
C LYS A 142 2.69 -6.83 15.60
N GLU A 143 3.48 -6.58 14.56
CA GLU A 143 3.24 -7.20 13.25
C GLU A 143 3.55 -8.70 13.27
N PRO A 144 2.73 -9.53 12.59
CA PRO A 144 3.01 -10.95 12.49
C PRO A 144 4.37 -11.17 11.84
N LYS A 145 5.24 -11.92 12.53
CA LYS A 145 6.56 -12.28 12.01
C LYS A 145 6.37 -13.14 10.76
N LEU A 146 6.97 -12.70 9.66
CA LEU A 146 6.97 -13.46 8.43
C LEU A 146 7.91 -14.65 8.57
N SER A 147 7.42 -15.85 8.26
CA SER A 147 8.25 -17.06 8.17
C SER A 147 9.18 -17.02 6.96
N ILE A 148 8.81 -16.26 5.94
CA ILE A 148 9.58 -16.06 4.71
C ILE A 148 9.73 -14.56 4.50
N PRO A 149 10.96 -14.01 4.32
CA PRO A 149 11.21 -12.58 4.20
C PRO A 149 10.77 -12.02 2.83
N VAL A 150 9.46 -12.01 2.60
CA VAL A 150 8.83 -11.62 1.34
C VAL A 150 8.60 -10.11 1.24
N ASN A 151 8.47 -9.59 0.01
CA ASN A 151 7.97 -8.25 -0.24
C ASN A 151 6.42 -8.31 -0.18
N VAL A 152 5.86 -8.04 0.99
CA VAL A 152 4.41 -8.14 1.24
C VAL A 152 3.61 -7.20 0.35
N LYS A 153 4.09 -5.99 0.08
CA LYS A 153 3.41 -5.01 -0.77
C LYS A 153 3.25 -5.54 -2.20
N LYS A 154 4.34 -5.97 -2.83
CA LYS A 154 4.29 -6.55 -4.19
C LYS A 154 3.46 -7.83 -4.22
N LEU A 155 3.53 -8.66 -3.18
CA LEU A 155 2.70 -9.85 -3.06
C LEU A 155 1.21 -9.49 -3.02
N GLN A 156 0.82 -8.47 -2.25
CA GLN A 156 -0.56 -7.97 -2.20
C GLN A 156 -1.03 -7.42 -3.55
N ASP A 157 -0.16 -6.73 -4.29
CA ASP A 157 -0.50 -6.22 -5.63
C ASP A 157 -0.77 -7.37 -6.62
N HIS A 158 0.09 -8.39 -6.64
CA HIS A 158 -0.16 -9.59 -7.45
C HIS A 158 -1.37 -10.40 -6.97
N ALA A 159 -1.62 -10.47 -5.66
CA ALA A 159 -2.81 -11.12 -5.12
C ALA A 159 -4.10 -10.39 -5.54
N LYS A 160 -4.10 -9.05 -5.59
CA LYS A 160 -5.22 -8.26 -6.14
C LYS A 160 -5.41 -8.53 -7.63
N ALA A 161 -4.33 -8.58 -8.40
CA ALA A 161 -4.39 -8.92 -9.83
C ALA A 161 -5.00 -10.31 -10.04
N ILE A 162 -4.55 -11.32 -9.29
CA ILE A 162 -5.10 -12.68 -9.31
C ILE A 162 -6.60 -12.66 -9.02
N LYS A 163 -7.04 -12.06 -7.89
CA LYS A 163 -8.46 -11.99 -7.52
C LYS A 163 -9.31 -11.30 -8.58
N SER A 164 -8.79 -10.20 -9.15
CA SER A 164 -9.46 -9.45 -10.22
C SER A 164 -9.60 -10.29 -11.49
N SER A 165 -8.52 -10.95 -11.93
CA SER A 165 -8.56 -11.82 -13.10
C SER A 165 -9.48 -13.02 -12.91
N VAL A 166 -9.43 -13.69 -11.75
CA VAL A 166 -10.35 -14.80 -11.42
C VAL A 166 -11.79 -14.33 -11.56
N ARG A 167 -12.17 -13.23 -10.90
CA ARG A 167 -13.53 -12.66 -11.00
C ARG A 167 -13.93 -12.37 -12.44
N LYS A 168 -13.05 -11.73 -13.21
CA LYS A 168 -13.35 -11.35 -14.60
C LYS A 168 -13.50 -12.57 -15.51
N ILE A 169 -12.65 -13.59 -15.35
CA ILE A 169 -12.78 -14.86 -16.08
C ILE A 169 -14.09 -15.55 -15.69
N SER A 170 -14.39 -15.64 -14.40
CA SER A 170 -15.62 -16.26 -13.90
C SER A 170 -16.88 -15.59 -14.45
N ASN A 171 -16.88 -14.26 -14.66
CA ASN A 171 -18.02 -13.58 -15.29
C ASN A 171 -18.34 -14.13 -16.69
N PHE A 172 -17.33 -14.49 -17.48
CA PHE A 172 -17.54 -15.10 -18.80
C PHE A 172 -17.89 -16.58 -18.71
N LEU A 173 -17.32 -17.31 -17.74
CA LEU A 173 -17.61 -18.73 -17.51
C LEU A 173 -18.97 -19.00 -16.86
N ASN A 174 -19.71 -17.97 -16.46
CA ASN A 174 -21.06 -18.09 -15.93
C ASN A 174 -22.12 -18.22 -17.04
N PHE A 175 -21.76 -17.90 -18.28
CA PHE A 175 -22.61 -18.17 -19.43
C PHE A 175 -22.58 -19.67 -19.79
N PRO A 176 -23.63 -20.17 -20.47
CA PRO A 176 -23.62 -21.49 -21.09
C PRO A 176 -22.38 -21.68 -21.97
N LYS A 177 -21.87 -22.91 -22.01
CA LYS A 177 -20.63 -23.26 -22.70
C LYS A 177 -20.69 -22.90 -24.20
N GLU A 178 -21.85 -23.13 -24.82
CA GLU A 178 -22.12 -22.81 -26.23
C GLU A 178 -22.12 -21.31 -26.50
N GLU A 179 -22.66 -20.51 -25.58
CA GLU A 179 -22.65 -19.04 -25.67
C GLU A 179 -21.22 -18.49 -25.52
N PHE A 180 -20.45 -19.06 -24.59
CA PHE A 180 -19.04 -18.72 -24.45
C PHE A 180 -18.24 -19.01 -25.72
N ALA A 181 -18.42 -20.22 -26.27
CA ALA A 181 -17.67 -20.69 -27.43
C ALA A 181 -18.01 -19.95 -28.72
N SER A 182 -19.21 -19.38 -28.82
CA SER A 182 -19.68 -18.61 -29.99
C SER A 182 -19.46 -17.11 -29.88
N THR A 183 -18.94 -16.60 -28.74
CA THR A 183 -18.73 -15.16 -28.52
C THR A 183 -17.24 -14.79 -28.56
N PRO A 184 -16.71 -14.23 -29.67
CA PRO A 184 -15.28 -13.89 -29.80
C PRO A 184 -14.76 -13.00 -28.67
N LEU A 185 -15.55 -12.03 -28.23
CA LEU A 185 -15.19 -11.14 -27.12
C LEU A 185 -14.92 -11.90 -25.82
N PHE A 186 -15.68 -12.97 -25.53
CA PHE A 186 -15.49 -13.75 -24.30
C PHE A 186 -14.19 -14.53 -24.36
N ILE A 187 -13.89 -15.12 -25.52
CA ILE A 187 -12.65 -15.86 -25.78
C ILE A 187 -11.44 -14.93 -25.61
N ASP A 188 -11.44 -13.79 -26.29
CA ASP A 188 -10.34 -12.82 -26.25
C ASP A 188 -10.09 -12.29 -24.83
N ARG A 189 -11.16 -11.93 -24.12
CA ARG A 189 -11.06 -11.43 -22.74
C ARG A 189 -10.63 -12.51 -21.78
N ALA A 190 -11.12 -13.74 -21.93
CA ALA A 190 -10.72 -14.87 -21.10
C ALA A 190 -9.22 -15.19 -21.29
N ARG A 191 -8.72 -15.21 -22.52
CA ARG A 191 -7.29 -15.37 -22.82
C ARG A 191 -6.46 -14.27 -22.17
N TYR A 192 -6.83 -13.01 -22.38
CA TYR A 192 -6.13 -11.86 -21.81
C TYR A 192 -6.03 -11.94 -20.27
N PHE A 193 -7.16 -12.15 -19.58
CA PHE A 193 -7.14 -12.22 -18.11
C PHE A 193 -6.41 -13.45 -17.60
N SER A 194 -6.39 -14.55 -18.36
CA SER A 194 -5.61 -15.75 -18.04
C SER A 194 -4.10 -15.48 -18.09
N VAL A 195 -3.61 -14.71 -19.06
CA VAL A 195 -2.19 -14.30 -19.09
C VAL A 195 -1.84 -13.48 -17.85
N VAL A 196 -2.65 -12.47 -17.51
CA VAL A 196 -2.43 -11.62 -16.32
C VAL A 196 -2.45 -12.45 -15.02
N LEU A 197 -3.36 -13.42 -14.95
CA LEU A 197 -3.48 -14.37 -13.84
C LEU A 197 -2.20 -15.20 -13.69
N ILE A 198 -1.77 -15.87 -14.77
CA ILE A 198 -0.60 -16.76 -14.77
C ILE A 198 0.67 -15.97 -14.43
N ASP A 199 0.88 -14.80 -15.02
CA ASP A 199 2.07 -13.99 -14.77
C ASP A 199 2.15 -13.54 -13.30
N SER A 200 1.00 -13.24 -12.69
CA SER A 200 0.94 -12.89 -11.26
C SER A 200 1.19 -14.09 -10.35
N LEU A 201 0.64 -15.27 -10.68
CA LEU A 201 0.91 -16.51 -9.95
C LEU A 201 2.39 -16.89 -10.03
N LEU A 202 2.99 -16.81 -11.21
CA LEU A 202 4.42 -17.06 -11.42
C LEU A 202 5.29 -16.08 -10.65
N TRP A 203 4.92 -14.79 -10.61
CA TRP A 203 5.67 -13.82 -9.83
C TRP A 203 5.72 -14.21 -8.36
N ILE A 204 4.55 -14.51 -7.75
CA ILE A 204 4.46 -14.92 -6.34
C ILE A 204 5.27 -16.20 -6.13
N CYS A 205 5.09 -17.21 -6.99
CA CYS A 205 5.79 -18.48 -6.87
C CYS A 205 7.32 -18.32 -6.85
N ARG A 206 7.86 -17.60 -7.83
CA ARG A 206 9.30 -17.36 -7.95
C ARG A 206 9.82 -16.51 -6.78
N HIS A 207 9.04 -15.54 -6.33
CA HIS A 207 9.39 -14.69 -5.21
C HIS A 207 9.48 -15.47 -3.90
N ILE A 208 8.52 -16.36 -3.64
CA ILE A 208 8.52 -17.25 -2.47
C ILE A 208 9.76 -18.15 -2.47
N LEU A 209 9.99 -18.89 -3.56
CA LEU A 209 11.14 -19.79 -3.67
C LEU A 209 12.48 -19.08 -3.44
N ARG A 210 12.68 -17.91 -4.07
CA ARG A 210 13.91 -17.11 -3.88
C ARG A 210 14.08 -16.67 -2.43
N LYS A 211 13.01 -16.23 -1.78
CA LYS A 211 13.05 -15.77 -0.39
C LYS A 211 13.18 -16.90 0.63
N SER A 212 12.85 -18.13 0.22
CA SER A 212 13.13 -19.35 0.96
C SER A 212 14.52 -19.94 0.65
N GLY A 213 15.40 -19.21 -0.07
CA GLY A 213 16.75 -19.65 -0.39
C GLY A 213 16.85 -20.71 -1.48
N LYS A 214 15.78 -20.94 -2.25
CA LYS A 214 15.73 -21.98 -3.30
C LYS A 214 16.06 -21.40 -4.67
N LYS A 215 16.80 -22.17 -5.47
CA LYS A 215 16.98 -21.90 -6.90
C LYS A 215 15.67 -22.20 -7.62
N VAL A 216 15.16 -21.24 -8.38
CA VAL A 216 13.88 -21.36 -9.09
C VAL A 216 14.05 -22.27 -10.31
N GLU A 217 13.30 -23.36 -10.36
CA GLU A 217 13.19 -24.24 -11.51
C GLU A 217 12.13 -23.76 -12.52
N LYS A 218 12.07 -24.37 -13.71
CA LYS A 218 11.05 -24.07 -14.71
C LYS A 218 9.63 -24.35 -14.19
N ASN A 219 9.44 -25.49 -13.51
CA ASN A 219 8.14 -25.95 -12.99
C ASN A 219 7.91 -25.40 -11.59
N CYS A 220 7.71 -24.09 -11.51
CA CYS A 220 7.67 -23.35 -10.25
C CYS A 220 6.62 -23.87 -9.26
N PHE A 221 5.40 -24.19 -9.73
CA PHE A 221 4.32 -24.66 -8.84
C PHE A 221 4.61 -26.05 -8.27
N GLN A 222 5.16 -26.96 -9.09
CA GLN A 222 5.61 -28.27 -8.62
C GLN A 222 6.72 -28.15 -7.58
N GLN A 223 7.62 -27.17 -7.73
CA GLN A 223 8.64 -26.90 -6.74
C GLN A 223 8.02 -26.39 -5.43
N LEU A 224 7.02 -25.50 -5.46
CA LEU A 224 6.32 -25.07 -4.25
C LEU A 224 5.65 -26.22 -3.51
N TYR A 225 5.06 -27.17 -4.23
CA TYR A 225 4.49 -28.38 -3.62
C TYR A 225 5.56 -29.22 -2.93
N LYS A 226 6.69 -29.51 -3.61
CA LYS A 226 7.80 -30.27 -3.01
C LYS A 226 8.36 -29.62 -1.74
N GLU A 227 8.32 -28.28 -1.68
CA GLU A 227 8.75 -27.49 -0.53
C GLU A 227 7.66 -27.32 0.54
N GLY A 228 6.48 -27.93 0.35
CA GLY A 228 5.37 -27.91 1.31
C GLY A 228 4.62 -26.58 1.40
N PHE A 229 4.78 -25.68 0.44
CA PHE A 229 4.09 -24.38 0.45
C PHE A 229 2.66 -24.46 -0.08
N ILE A 230 2.38 -25.41 -0.97
CA ILE A 230 1.06 -25.67 -1.52
C ILE A 230 0.79 -27.18 -1.62
N ASP A 231 -0.47 -27.57 -1.70
CA ASP A 231 -0.87 -28.95 -1.95
C ASP A 231 -0.63 -29.37 -3.42
N LYS A 232 -0.63 -30.69 -3.63
CA LYS A 232 -0.38 -31.31 -4.92
C LYS A 232 -1.41 -30.91 -5.97
N GLU A 233 -2.69 -30.91 -5.59
CA GLU A 233 -3.81 -30.64 -6.49
C GLU A 233 -3.75 -29.21 -7.06
N THR A 234 -3.43 -28.24 -6.20
CA THR A 234 -3.20 -26.85 -6.57
C THR A 234 -2.00 -26.73 -7.50
N ALA A 235 -0.88 -27.39 -7.19
CA ALA A 235 0.31 -27.38 -8.03
C ALA A 235 0.04 -27.95 -9.44
N GLU A 236 -0.66 -29.08 -9.53
CA GLU A 236 -0.97 -29.73 -10.79
C GLU A 236 -1.93 -28.90 -11.66
N ASN A 237 -3.01 -28.36 -11.09
CA ASN A 237 -3.97 -27.55 -11.84
C ASN A 237 -3.37 -26.22 -12.31
N LEU A 238 -2.51 -25.58 -11.51
CA LEU A 238 -1.81 -24.37 -11.93
C LEU A 238 -0.73 -24.66 -12.99
N GLU A 239 -0.09 -25.83 -12.95
CA GLU A 239 0.86 -26.25 -13.99
C GLU A 239 0.15 -26.51 -15.33
N ILE A 240 -1.05 -27.12 -15.30
CA ILE A 240 -1.91 -27.27 -16.49
C ILE A 240 -2.22 -25.90 -17.09
N LEU A 241 -2.63 -24.93 -16.27
CA LEU A 241 -2.92 -23.58 -16.72
C LEU A 241 -1.67 -22.89 -17.31
N LEU A 242 -0.52 -23.04 -16.65
CA LEU A 242 0.76 -22.45 -17.06
C LEU A 242 1.20 -22.89 -18.47
N LYS A 243 1.01 -24.17 -18.83
CA LYS A 243 1.38 -24.70 -20.16
C LYS A 243 0.72 -23.93 -21.31
N HIS A 244 -0.46 -23.34 -21.06
CA HIS A 244 -1.23 -22.60 -22.06
C HIS A 244 -0.89 -21.11 -22.13
N ARG A 245 -0.02 -20.60 -21.24
CA ARG A 245 0.30 -19.16 -21.14
C ARG A 245 0.75 -18.55 -22.46
N ASN A 246 1.64 -19.24 -23.19
CA ASN A 246 2.16 -18.75 -24.46
C ASN A 246 1.10 -18.76 -25.55
N ILE A 247 0.22 -19.76 -25.56
CA ILE A 247 -0.90 -19.82 -26.50
C ILE A 247 -1.87 -18.67 -26.21
N PHE A 248 -2.22 -18.42 -24.95
CA PHE A 248 -3.12 -17.33 -24.59
C PHE A 248 -2.56 -15.93 -24.91
N ALA A 249 -1.25 -15.76 -24.84
CA ALA A 249 -0.58 -14.49 -25.11
C ALA A 249 -0.40 -14.17 -26.61
N ASP A 250 -0.41 -15.19 -27.46
CA ASP A 250 -0.19 -15.03 -28.91
C ASP A 250 -1.54 -15.01 -29.65
N PRO A 251 -2.00 -13.84 -30.15
CA PRO A 251 -3.29 -13.74 -30.83
C PRO A 251 -3.36 -14.55 -32.13
N THR A 252 -2.21 -14.97 -32.69
CA THR A 252 -2.16 -15.80 -33.90
C THR A 252 -2.37 -17.29 -33.63
N LYS A 253 -2.29 -17.71 -32.35
CA LYS A 253 -2.55 -19.09 -31.97
C LYS A 253 -4.04 -19.30 -31.80
N GLU A 254 -4.57 -20.25 -32.55
CA GLU A 254 -5.90 -20.81 -32.35
C GLU A 254 -5.91 -21.71 -31.11
N PHE A 255 -7.03 -21.68 -30.41
CA PHE A 255 -7.32 -22.52 -29.27
C PHE A 255 -8.82 -22.83 -29.32
N ASP A 256 -9.19 -24.10 -29.22
CA ASP A 256 -10.59 -24.49 -29.32
C ASP A 256 -11.41 -23.80 -28.20
N PRO A 257 -12.46 -23.03 -28.53
CA PRO A 257 -13.20 -22.28 -27.52
C PRO A 257 -13.89 -23.15 -26.47
N GLN A 258 -14.28 -24.39 -26.83
CA GLN A 258 -14.90 -25.33 -25.91
C GLN A 258 -13.88 -25.88 -24.92
N GLU A 259 -12.69 -26.24 -25.41
CA GLU A 259 -11.56 -26.62 -24.57
C GLU A 259 -11.13 -25.47 -23.65
N LEU A 260 -11.20 -24.22 -24.12
CA LEU A 260 -10.84 -23.05 -23.30
C LEU A 260 -11.79 -22.92 -22.12
N TYR A 261 -13.09 -23.05 -22.37
CA TYR A 261 -14.11 -23.02 -21.34
C TYR A 261 -13.82 -24.07 -20.26
N ASP A 262 -13.64 -25.33 -20.67
CA ASP A 262 -13.42 -26.45 -19.74
C ASP A 262 -12.13 -26.29 -18.93
N LEU A 263 -11.04 -25.92 -19.62
CA LEU A 263 -9.74 -25.68 -19.01
C LEU A 263 -9.84 -24.60 -17.93
N LEU A 264 -10.45 -23.46 -18.25
CA LEU A 264 -10.55 -22.34 -17.31
C LEU A 264 -11.52 -22.65 -16.17
N LYS A 265 -12.67 -23.29 -16.45
CA LYS A 265 -13.63 -23.71 -15.42
C LYS A 265 -13.00 -24.64 -14.39
N LYS A 266 -12.15 -25.55 -14.85
CA LYS A 266 -11.40 -26.49 -14.00
C LYS A 266 -10.27 -25.82 -13.21
N THR A 267 -9.42 -25.03 -13.87
CA THR A 267 -8.12 -24.63 -13.30
C THR A 267 -8.14 -23.28 -12.57
N VAL A 268 -8.94 -22.32 -13.01
CA VAL A 268 -8.97 -20.96 -12.43
C VAL A 268 -9.28 -20.95 -10.93
N PRO A 269 -10.22 -21.76 -10.39
CA PRO A 269 -10.52 -21.77 -8.95
C PRO A 269 -9.30 -22.04 -8.05
N TYR A 270 -8.34 -22.84 -8.51
CA TYR A 270 -7.12 -23.16 -7.75
C TYR A 270 -6.21 -21.95 -7.51
N SER A 271 -6.38 -20.87 -8.27
CA SER A 271 -5.64 -19.63 -8.05
C SER A 271 -5.97 -18.98 -6.69
N LEU A 272 -7.20 -19.14 -6.21
CA LEU A 272 -7.61 -18.65 -4.89
C LEU A 272 -7.09 -19.56 -3.78
N ASN A 273 -7.09 -20.89 -3.99
CA ASN A 273 -6.49 -21.86 -3.08
C ASN A 273 -5.00 -21.59 -2.90
N PHE A 274 -4.28 -21.33 -3.99
CA PHE A 274 -2.89 -20.91 -3.98
C PHE A 274 -2.65 -19.69 -3.09
N LEU A 275 -3.45 -18.61 -3.24
CA LEU A 275 -3.30 -17.43 -2.39
C LEU A 275 -3.52 -17.74 -0.91
N SER A 276 -4.51 -18.57 -0.59
CA SER A 276 -4.80 -19.00 0.78
C SER A 276 -3.62 -19.75 1.39
N GLN A 277 -3.06 -20.72 0.65
CA GLN A 277 -1.95 -21.55 1.11
C GLN A 277 -0.66 -20.76 1.24
N ILE A 278 -0.34 -19.90 0.28
CA ILE A 278 0.80 -18.99 0.36
C ILE A 278 0.66 -18.04 1.56
N SER A 279 -0.53 -17.52 1.82
CA SER A 279 -0.77 -16.69 3.01
C SER A 279 -0.47 -17.46 4.30
N LYS A 280 -0.97 -18.70 4.43
CA LYS A 280 -0.69 -19.55 5.60
C LYS A 280 0.81 -19.87 5.75
N ALA A 281 1.50 -20.12 4.64
CA ALA A 281 2.93 -20.41 4.65
C ALA A 281 3.79 -19.20 5.07
N ILE A 282 3.39 -17.99 4.67
CA ILE A 282 4.12 -16.76 4.98
C ILE A 282 3.88 -16.31 6.42
N PHE A 283 2.63 -16.35 6.86
CA PHE A 283 2.20 -15.93 8.18
C PHE A 283 1.97 -17.18 9.02
N LYS A 284 3.04 -17.75 9.61
CA LYS A 284 2.91 -18.85 10.57
C LYS A 284 1.89 -18.45 11.64
N LYS A 285 0.97 -19.38 11.93
CA LYS A 285 0.36 -19.44 13.26
C LYS A 285 1.42 -20.02 14.20
N ASP A 286 1.79 -19.25 15.21
CA ASP A 286 2.26 -19.87 16.46
C ASP A 286 1.15 -20.76 17.03
#